data_AF-A0A954LHW4-F1
#
_entry.id   AF-A0A954LHW4-F1
#
_cell.length_a   1.000
_cell.length_b   1.000
_cell.length_c   1.000
_cell.angle_alpha   90.00
_cell.angle_beta   90.00
_cell.angle_gamma   90.00
#
_symmetry.space_group_name_H-M   'P 1'
#
loop_
_entity.id
_entity.type
_entity.pdbx_description
1 polymer ?
#
loop_
_entity_poly.entity_id
_entity_poly.type
_entity_poly.pdbx_seq_one_letter_code
_entity_poly.pdbx_strand_id
1 'polypeptide(L)'
;KPIHQMSLPRPFYLCDREVTVAQFLEFINDPDTPDSEKPDEDWPSYDKTISATADHPVQNVSWFDAILYCNWLNRREGREPCYERSGGHWKWIPTQSGYRLPTEAEWEYACRAGTTTDFCPGDSEALLPYYAVTNVKQAERCGSKRPNAWGLFDMHGNVYEWCQDWFEDYPKKAEAASQEPEIASSRVYRGGSWYLSGKFCR
;
A
#
# COMPACT_ATOMS: atom_id res chain seq x y z
N LYS A 1 -8.73 11.89 -13.40
CA LYS A 1 -9.07 12.65 -12.17
C LYS A 1 -8.83 14.13 -12.44
N PRO A 2 -9.71 15.07 -12.08
CA PRO A 2 -9.40 16.49 -12.18
C PRO A 2 -8.25 16.84 -11.23
N ILE A 3 -7.35 17.74 -11.66
CA ILE A 3 -6.27 18.25 -10.83
C ILE A 3 -6.88 19.02 -9.65
N HIS A 4 -6.46 18.70 -8.43
CA HIS A 4 -6.90 19.37 -7.22
C HIS A 4 -5.72 19.53 -6.27
N GLN A 5 -5.69 20.64 -5.52
CA GLN A 5 -4.67 20.86 -4.50
C GLN A 5 -5.06 20.12 -3.21
N MET A 6 -4.08 19.43 -2.63
CA MET A 6 -4.21 18.75 -1.36
C MET A 6 -3.15 19.26 -0.40
N SER A 7 -3.54 19.55 0.84
CA SER A 7 -2.60 19.84 1.92
C SER A 7 -2.49 18.61 2.81
N LEU A 8 -1.28 18.08 2.97
CA LEU A 8 -1.03 17.03 3.95
C LEU A 8 -0.92 17.68 5.34
N PRO A 9 -1.67 17.20 6.35
CA PRO A 9 -1.81 17.90 7.62
C PRO A 9 -0.57 17.78 8.52
N ARG A 10 0.31 16.81 8.24
CA ARG A 10 1.53 16.54 9.03
C ARG A 10 2.60 15.85 8.19
N PRO A 11 3.88 15.99 8.55
CA PRO A 11 4.94 15.10 8.06
C PRO A 11 4.62 13.64 8.41
N PHE A 12 5.09 12.72 7.57
CA PHE A 12 4.91 11.27 7.76
C PHE A 12 6.13 10.52 7.23
N TYR A 13 6.27 9.27 7.66
CA TYR A 13 7.22 8.31 7.10
C TYR A 13 6.46 7.30 6.24
N LEU A 14 7.11 6.81 5.20
CA LEU A 14 6.63 5.70 4.38
C LEU A 14 7.75 4.68 4.28
N CYS A 15 7.42 3.38 4.27
CA CYS A 15 8.39 2.34 3.97
C CYS A 15 9.00 2.61 2.60
N ASP A 16 10.31 2.42 2.47
CA ASP A 16 11.01 2.72 1.22
C ASP A 16 10.76 1.68 0.11
N ARG A 17 10.15 0.55 0.47
CA ARG A 17 9.80 -0.60 -0.36
C ARG A 17 8.47 -1.19 0.09
N GLU A 18 7.87 -2.00 -0.77
CA GLU A 18 6.72 -2.83 -0.41
C GLU A 18 7.10 -3.81 0.72
N VAL A 19 6.10 -4.24 1.49
CA VAL A 19 6.28 -5.29 2.51
C VAL A 19 6.64 -6.59 1.81
N THR A 20 7.77 -7.20 2.22
CA THR A 20 8.24 -8.44 1.61
C THR A 20 7.50 -9.66 2.14
N VAL A 21 7.58 -10.76 1.41
CA VAL A 21 7.13 -12.07 1.87
C VAL A 21 7.79 -12.44 3.21
N ALA A 22 9.10 -12.20 3.38
CA ALA A 22 9.81 -12.49 4.62
C ALA A 22 9.18 -11.74 5.81
N GLN A 23 8.99 -10.42 5.65
CA GLN A 23 8.43 -9.56 6.69
C GLN A 23 7.00 -9.96 7.04
N PHE A 24 6.18 -10.27 6.04
CA PHE A 24 4.81 -10.70 6.30
C PHE A 24 4.76 -12.09 6.95
N LEU A 25 5.68 -13.00 6.61
CA LEU A 25 5.79 -14.30 7.28
C LEU A 25 6.24 -14.18 8.73
N GLU A 26 6.99 -13.16 9.12
CA GLU A 26 7.26 -12.90 10.54
C GLU A 26 5.96 -12.64 11.32
N PHE A 27 5.04 -11.88 10.74
CA PHE A 27 3.71 -11.64 11.33
C PHE A 27 2.89 -12.93 11.42
N ILE A 28 2.80 -13.70 10.34
CA ILE A 28 2.01 -14.94 10.31
C ILE A 28 2.53 -15.97 11.32
N ASN A 29 3.85 -16.09 11.43
CA ASN A 29 4.49 -17.10 12.28
C ASN A 29 4.74 -16.62 13.71
N ASP A 30 4.36 -15.39 14.08
CA ASP A 30 4.52 -14.89 15.43
C ASP A 30 3.60 -15.68 16.40
N PRO A 31 4.15 -16.42 17.38
CA PRO A 31 3.36 -17.21 18.33
C PRO A 31 2.60 -16.35 19.34
N ASP A 32 2.99 -15.10 19.53
CA ASP A 32 2.35 -14.18 20.47
C ASP A 32 1.16 -13.44 19.83
N THR A 33 0.95 -13.61 18.52
CA THR A 33 -0.19 -13.04 17.80
C THR A 33 -1.37 -14.02 17.83
N PRO A 34 -2.53 -13.64 18.42
CA PRO A 34 -3.72 -14.48 18.43
C PRO A 34 -4.20 -14.81 17.00
N ASP A 35 -4.70 -16.02 16.79
CA ASP A 35 -5.22 -16.44 15.48
C ASP A 35 -6.36 -15.54 14.98
N SER A 36 -7.17 -14.99 15.88
CA SER A 36 -8.23 -14.01 15.55
C SER A 36 -7.72 -12.67 15.00
N GLU A 37 -6.41 -12.44 15.05
CA GLU A 37 -5.72 -11.25 14.57
C GLU A 37 -4.71 -11.57 13.46
N LYS A 38 -4.76 -12.78 12.93
CA LYS A 38 -4.08 -13.19 11.69
C LYS A 38 -5.09 -13.21 10.54
N PRO A 39 -4.62 -13.21 9.28
CA PRO A 39 -5.48 -13.53 8.15
C PRO A 39 -6.23 -14.84 8.41
N ASP A 40 -7.48 -14.92 7.95
CA ASP A 40 -8.28 -16.14 8.03
C ASP A 40 -7.54 -17.31 7.34
N GLU A 41 -7.91 -18.55 7.66
CA GLU A 41 -7.28 -19.78 7.13
C GLU A 41 -7.22 -19.85 5.59
N ASP A 42 -7.99 -19.00 4.91
CA ASP A 42 -8.06 -18.88 3.46
C ASP A 42 -6.86 -18.13 2.84
N TRP A 43 -5.96 -17.49 3.61
CA TRP A 43 -4.72 -16.95 3.04
C TRP A 43 -3.80 -18.12 2.62
N PRO A 44 -3.61 -18.39 1.32
CA PRO A 44 -3.09 -19.68 0.83
C PRO A 44 -1.57 -19.83 1.00
N SER A 45 -0.95 -19.09 1.91
CA SER A 45 0.46 -18.69 1.88
C SER A 45 0.82 -17.89 0.61
N TYR A 46 2.03 -17.35 0.54
CA TYR A 46 2.44 -16.56 -0.62
C TYR A 46 2.60 -17.43 -1.87
N ASP A 47 2.11 -16.94 -3.01
CA ASP A 47 2.21 -17.65 -4.29
C ASP A 47 3.62 -17.50 -4.88
N LYS A 48 4.39 -18.59 -4.82
CA LYS A 48 5.77 -18.66 -5.34
C LYS A 48 5.88 -18.49 -6.85
N THR A 49 4.77 -18.60 -7.59
CA THR A 49 4.77 -18.38 -9.05
C THR A 49 4.80 -16.89 -9.41
N ILE A 50 4.37 -16.02 -8.50
CA ILE A 50 4.33 -14.56 -8.69
C ILE A 50 5.22 -13.79 -7.71
N SER A 51 5.58 -14.39 -6.57
CA SER A 51 6.57 -13.91 -5.59
C SER A 51 7.56 -15.03 -5.26
N ALA A 52 8.61 -15.18 -6.07
CA ALA A 52 9.45 -16.38 -6.05
C ALA A 52 10.31 -16.56 -4.79
N THR A 53 10.73 -15.47 -4.14
CA THR A 53 11.62 -15.50 -2.97
C THR A 53 11.10 -14.64 -1.83
N ALA A 54 11.69 -14.79 -0.66
CA ALA A 54 11.31 -14.04 0.54
C ALA A 54 11.48 -12.51 0.41
N ASP A 55 12.33 -12.05 -0.52
CA ASP A 55 12.57 -10.62 -0.80
C ASP A 55 11.63 -10.03 -1.86
N HIS A 56 10.69 -10.83 -2.38
CA HIS A 56 9.62 -10.32 -3.25
C HIS A 56 8.51 -9.69 -2.42
N PRO A 57 7.70 -8.80 -3.00
CA PRO A 57 6.55 -8.23 -2.30
C PRO A 57 5.57 -9.35 -1.92
N VAL A 58 4.96 -9.23 -0.75
CA VAL A 58 3.84 -10.08 -0.39
C VAL A 58 2.65 -9.74 -1.29
N GLN A 59 2.01 -10.77 -1.84
CA GLN A 59 0.83 -10.66 -2.72
C GLN A 59 -0.31 -11.49 -2.15
N ASN A 60 -1.50 -11.37 -2.74
CA ASN A 60 -2.72 -12.04 -2.29
C ASN A 60 -3.08 -11.70 -0.83
N VAL A 61 -2.80 -10.46 -0.42
CA VAL A 61 -3.19 -9.91 0.87
C VAL A 61 -4.40 -8.99 0.70
N SER A 62 -5.44 -9.21 1.50
CA SER A 62 -6.56 -8.30 1.56
C SER A 62 -6.18 -7.01 2.29
N TRP A 63 -7.03 -5.99 2.18
CA TRP A 63 -6.86 -4.77 2.96
C TRP A 63 -6.91 -5.05 4.48
N PHE A 64 -7.72 -6.01 4.91
CA PHE A 64 -7.81 -6.42 6.32
C PHE A 64 -6.50 -7.04 6.81
N ASP A 65 -5.90 -7.91 6.01
CA ASP A 65 -4.60 -8.53 6.32
C ASP A 65 -3.50 -7.46 6.47
N ALA A 66 -3.54 -6.45 5.61
CA ALA A 66 -2.56 -5.36 5.64
C ALA A 66 -2.69 -4.48 6.91
N ILE A 67 -3.91 -4.18 7.37
CA ILE A 67 -4.09 -3.43 8.62
C ILE A 67 -3.77 -4.28 9.86
N LEU A 68 -4.01 -5.60 9.81
CA LEU A 68 -3.60 -6.52 10.86
C LEU A 68 -2.07 -6.57 10.99
N TYR A 69 -1.37 -6.62 9.85
CA TYR A 69 0.09 -6.51 9.82
C TYR A 69 0.58 -5.19 10.44
N CYS A 70 -0.04 -4.04 10.12
CA CYS A 70 0.30 -2.77 10.76
C CYS A 70 0.09 -2.80 12.27
N ASN A 71 -1.04 -3.34 12.75
CA ASN A 71 -1.32 -3.45 14.17
C ASN A 71 -0.37 -4.41 14.90
N TRP A 72 -0.02 -5.53 14.28
CA TRP A 72 1.00 -6.43 14.78
C TRP A 72 2.34 -5.72 14.93
N LEU A 73 2.79 -5.01 13.90
CA LEU A 73 4.06 -4.28 13.93
C LEU A 73 4.06 -3.19 15.01
N ASN A 74 2.93 -2.49 15.19
CA ASN A 74 2.75 -1.53 16.27
C ASN A 74 2.94 -2.17 17.65
N ARG A 75 2.30 -3.30 17.92
CA ARG A 75 2.46 -4.01 19.21
C ARG A 75 3.89 -4.48 19.42
N ARG A 76 4.51 -5.07 18.40
CA ARG A 76 5.88 -5.56 18.44
C ARG A 76 6.88 -4.45 18.78
N GLU A 77 6.62 -3.22 18.34
CA GLU A 77 7.45 -2.04 18.62
C GLU A 77 6.96 -1.15 19.77
N GLY A 78 5.90 -1.54 20.49
CA GLY A 78 5.35 -0.74 21.59
C GLY A 78 4.76 0.60 21.14
N ARG A 79 4.16 0.65 19.95
CA ARG A 79 3.48 1.83 19.38
C ARG A 79 1.97 1.74 19.52
N GLU A 80 1.33 2.90 19.56
CA GLU A 80 -0.13 3.03 19.55
C GLU A 80 -0.73 2.49 18.25
N PRO A 81 -1.76 1.61 18.30
CA PRO A 81 -2.38 1.07 17.10
C PRO A 81 -3.19 2.14 16.36
N CYS A 82 -3.08 2.16 15.04
CA CYS A 82 -3.86 3.04 14.18
C CYS A 82 -5.22 2.46 13.78
N TYR A 83 -5.48 1.19 14.08
CA TYR A 83 -6.74 0.51 13.79
C TYR A 83 -7.29 -0.19 15.02
N GLU A 84 -8.58 -0.03 15.28
CA GLU A 84 -9.27 -0.69 16.38
C GLU A 84 -10.51 -1.41 15.83
N ARG A 85 -10.78 -2.61 16.34
CA ARG A 85 -12.00 -3.33 16.02
C ARG A 85 -13.07 -3.01 17.07
N SER A 86 -14.19 -2.45 16.63
CA SER A 86 -15.32 -2.12 17.50
C SER A 86 -16.65 -2.51 16.84
N GLY A 87 -17.50 -3.23 17.56
CA GLY A 87 -18.82 -3.65 17.05
C GLY A 87 -18.79 -4.50 15.78
N GLY A 88 -17.68 -5.22 15.52
CA GLY A 88 -17.50 -6.00 14.29
C GLY A 88 -16.89 -5.23 13.11
N HIS A 89 -16.64 -3.92 13.26
CA HIS A 89 -16.08 -3.05 12.22
C HIS A 89 -14.67 -2.59 12.58
N TRP A 90 -13.87 -2.28 11.56
CA TRP A 90 -12.52 -1.75 11.71
C TRP A 90 -12.53 -0.23 11.61
N LYS A 91 -12.17 0.43 12.70
CA LYS A 91 -12.09 1.89 12.80
C LYS A 91 -10.64 2.35 12.67
N TRP A 92 -10.40 3.28 11.75
CA TRP A 92 -9.12 3.99 11.65
C TRP A 92 -9.05 5.16 12.65
N ILE A 93 -7.91 5.28 13.36
CA ILE A 93 -7.65 6.33 14.35
C ILE A 93 -6.51 7.22 13.83
N PRO A 94 -6.81 8.28 13.05
CA PRO A 94 -5.80 9.06 12.34
C PRO A 94 -4.87 9.87 13.24
N THR A 95 -5.22 10.07 14.51
CA THR A 95 -4.40 10.79 15.49
C THR A 95 -3.24 9.96 16.03
N GLN A 96 -3.28 8.63 15.90
CA GLN A 96 -2.23 7.77 16.39
C GLN A 96 -0.98 7.85 15.50
N SER A 97 0.17 7.55 16.11
CA SER A 97 1.50 7.66 15.48
C SER A 97 2.10 6.31 15.08
N GLY A 98 1.36 5.22 15.24
CA GLY A 98 1.78 3.90 14.79
C GLY A 98 1.81 3.74 13.28
N TYR A 99 2.32 2.60 12.83
CA TYR A 99 2.23 2.12 11.47
C TYR A 99 0.78 1.99 11.03
N ARG A 100 0.55 2.33 9.76
CA ARG A 100 -0.73 2.26 9.08
C ARG A 100 -0.51 2.25 7.57
N LEU A 101 -1.57 1.97 6.83
CA LEU A 101 -1.57 2.22 5.40
C LEU A 101 -1.48 3.74 5.12
N PRO A 102 -0.80 4.15 4.03
CA PRO A 102 -0.84 5.54 3.59
C PRO A 102 -2.26 5.90 3.15
N THR A 103 -2.63 7.16 3.27
CA THR A 103 -3.77 7.69 2.50
C THR A 103 -3.41 7.76 1.02
N GLU A 104 -4.39 7.75 0.13
CA GLU A 104 -4.18 7.91 -1.32
C GLU A 104 -3.38 9.18 -1.62
N ALA A 105 -3.66 10.27 -0.88
CA ALA A 105 -2.95 11.53 -1.02
C ALA A 105 -1.48 11.46 -0.55
N GLU A 106 -1.22 10.78 0.58
CA GLU A 106 0.16 10.55 1.05
C GLU A 106 0.94 9.68 0.07
N TRP A 107 0.32 8.62 -0.45
CA TRP A 107 0.92 7.73 -1.45
C TRP A 107 1.26 8.50 -2.73
N GLU A 108 0.33 9.30 -3.27
CA GLU A 108 0.60 10.07 -4.49
C GLU A 108 1.66 11.15 -4.29
N TYR A 109 1.64 11.84 -3.15
CA TYR A 109 2.66 12.81 -2.79
C TYR A 109 4.06 12.17 -2.72
N ALA A 110 4.15 11.00 -2.08
CA ALA A 110 5.36 10.21 -1.97
C ALA A 110 5.84 9.70 -3.33
N CYS A 111 4.93 9.21 -4.17
CA CYS A 111 5.23 8.74 -5.53
C CYS A 111 5.85 9.86 -6.38
N ARG A 112 5.23 11.04 -6.37
CA ARG A 112 5.67 12.22 -7.13
C ARG A 112 7.00 12.76 -6.65
N ALA A 113 7.34 12.67 -5.36
CA ALA A 113 8.60 13.14 -4.78
C ALA A 113 9.03 14.56 -5.25
N GLY A 114 8.05 15.46 -5.34
CA GLY A 114 8.25 16.85 -5.77
C GLY A 114 8.06 17.13 -7.27
N THR A 115 7.80 16.13 -8.11
CA THR A 115 7.48 16.34 -9.53
C THR A 115 5.99 16.56 -9.76
N THR A 116 5.66 17.18 -10.91
CA THR A 116 4.27 17.31 -11.42
C THR A 116 4.04 16.48 -12.68
N THR A 117 4.94 15.54 -12.96
CA THR A 117 4.99 14.74 -14.18
C THR A 117 4.11 13.50 -14.09
N ASP A 118 3.88 12.83 -15.21
CA ASP A 118 3.09 11.60 -15.30
C ASP A 118 3.74 10.44 -14.51
N PHE A 119 5.07 10.40 -14.46
CA PHE A 119 5.84 9.47 -13.63
C PHE A 119 6.92 10.20 -12.84
N CYS A 120 7.42 9.62 -11.75
CA CYS A 120 8.50 10.22 -10.97
C CYS A 120 9.78 10.52 -11.75
N PRO A 121 10.20 9.75 -12.80
CA PRO A 121 11.34 10.13 -13.63
C PRO A 121 11.01 11.17 -14.73
N GLY A 122 9.74 11.51 -14.96
CA GLY A 122 9.32 12.44 -16.02
C GLY A 122 8.06 11.98 -16.75
N ASP A 123 7.70 12.68 -17.83
CA ASP A 123 6.46 12.40 -18.60
C ASP A 123 6.61 11.28 -19.65
N SER A 124 7.82 10.73 -19.82
CA SER A 124 8.10 9.73 -20.85
C SER A 124 8.17 8.32 -20.28
N GLU A 125 7.42 7.40 -20.90
CA GLU A 125 7.51 5.96 -20.60
C GLU A 125 8.90 5.37 -20.88
N ALA A 126 9.75 6.06 -21.66
CA ALA A 126 11.10 5.60 -22.01
C ALA A 126 12.01 5.37 -20.79
N LEU A 127 11.71 6.02 -19.65
CA LEU A 127 12.47 5.86 -18.41
C LEU A 127 11.92 4.75 -17.52
N LEU A 128 10.68 4.28 -17.73
CA LEU A 128 10.05 3.27 -16.88
C LEU A 128 10.85 1.97 -16.73
N PRO A 129 11.55 1.43 -17.74
CA PRO A 129 12.37 0.23 -17.54
C PRO A 129 13.44 0.36 -16.43
N TYR A 130 13.83 1.58 -16.06
CA TYR A 130 14.77 1.84 -14.97
C TYR A 130 14.12 2.06 -13.61
N TYR A 131 12.82 2.38 -13.56
CA TYR A 131 12.09 2.78 -12.34
C TYR A 131 10.93 1.84 -12.00
N ALA A 132 10.51 0.99 -12.92
CA ALA A 132 9.27 0.25 -12.85
C ALA A 132 9.43 -1.23 -13.23
N VAL A 133 8.73 -2.10 -12.52
CA VAL A 133 8.55 -3.52 -12.88
C VAL A 133 7.20 -3.65 -13.57
N THR A 134 7.18 -3.83 -14.90
CA THR A 134 5.96 -3.85 -15.72
C THR A 134 6.13 -4.80 -16.91
N ASN A 135 5.02 -5.32 -17.46
CA ASN A 135 4.98 -6.29 -18.57
C ASN A 135 5.86 -7.53 -18.37
N VAL A 136 5.97 -8.04 -17.14
CA VAL A 136 6.69 -9.27 -16.81
C VAL A 136 5.72 -10.36 -16.35
N LYS A 137 6.23 -11.56 -16.03
CA LYS A 137 5.39 -12.73 -15.67
C LYS A 137 5.17 -12.90 -14.16
N GLN A 138 5.91 -12.16 -13.35
CA GLN A 138 5.88 -12.21 -11.88
C GLN A 138 6.45 -10.89 -11.34
N ALA A 139 6.25 -10.63 -10.05
CA ALA A 139 6.94 -9.54 -9.37
C ALA A 139 8.46 -9.74 -9.40
N GLU A 140 9.21 -8.65 -9.24
CA GLU A 140 10.65 -8.70 -8.94
C GLU A 140 10.87 -8.52 -7.43
N ARG A 141 12.11 -8.72 -6.97
CA ARG A 141 12.48 -8.38 -5.59
C ARG A 141 12.22 -6.90 -5.34
N CYS A 142 11.72 -6.57 -4.14
CA CYS A 142 11.51 -5.20 -3.73
C CYS A 142 12.81 -4.39 -3.86
N GLY A 143 12.72 -3.20 -4.45
CA GLY A 143 13.84 -2.30 -4.69
C GLY A 143 14.78 -2.73 -5.81
N SER A 144 14.30 -3.53 -6.76
CA SER A 144 15.10 -3.99 -7.91
C SER A 144 15.36 -2.91 -8.97
N LYS A 145 14.55 -1.86 -8.99
CA LYS A 145 14.68 -0.71 -9.90
C LYS A 145 15.25 0.51 -9.17
N ARG A 146 15.38 1.64 -9.87
CA ARG A 146 15.85 2.91 -9.27
C ARG A 146 14.74 3.53 -8.42
N PRO A 147 15.08 4.15 -7.28
CA PRO A 147 14.12 4.88 -6.47
C PRO A 147 13.80 6.24 -7.09
N ASN A 148 12.71 6.86 -6.62
CA ASN A 148 12.41 8.26 -6.89
C ASN A 148 13.35 9.21 -6.12
N ALA A 149 13.13 10.53 -6.26
CA ALA A 149 14.00 11.55 -5.66
C ALA A 149 14.05 11.52 -4.11
N TRP A 150 13.12 10.84 -3.44
CA TRP A 150 13.09 10.68 -1.98
C TRP A 150 13.59 9.31 -1.51
N GLY A 151 14.07 8.46 -2.41
CA GLY A 151 14.59 7.14 -2.06
C GLY A 151 13.52 6.05 -1.95
N LEU A 152 12.29 6.30 -2.43
CA LEU A 152 11.22 5.31 -2.46
C LEU A 152 11.29 4.49 -3.74
N PHE A 153 11.23 3.17 -3.62
CA PHE A 153 11.30 2.22 -4.71
C PHE A 153 9.90 1.77 -5.14
N ASP A 154 9.81 1.20 -6.35
CA ASP A 154 8.64 0.48 -6.86
C ASP A 154 7.30 1.25 -6.89
N MET A 155 7.33 2.57 -6.69
CA MET A 155 6.16 3.46 -6.80
C MET A 155 5.47 3.44 -8.18
N HIS A 156 6.08 2.78 -9.17
CA HIS A 156 5.52 2.52 -10.49
C HIS A 156 5.66 1.01 -10.81
N GLY A 157 4.59 0.23 -10.69
CA GLY A 157 4.58 -1.19 -11.00
C GLY A 157 4.95 -2.09 -9.82
N ASN A 158 5.53 -3.25 -10.12
CA ASN A 158 5.75 -4.37 -9.19
C ASN A 158 4.44 -4.89 -8.58
N VAL A 159 3.92 -4.37 -7.46
CA VAL A 159 2.57 -4.73 -7.00
C VAL A 159 1.69 -3.51 -6.70
N TYR A 160 0.38 -3.73 -6.73
CA TYR A 160 -0.55 -2.71 -6.25
C TYR A 160 -0.42 -2.54 -4.74
N GLU A 161 -0.43 -1.30 -4.28
CA GLU A 161 -0.28 -0.96 -2.87
C GLU A 161 -1.59 -0.44 -2.29
N TRP A 162 -2.10 -1.12 -1.25
CA TRP A 162 -3.31 -0.71 -0.53
C TRP A 162 -3.15 0.67 0.13
N CYS A 163 -4.16 1.51 -0.04
CA CYS A 163 -4.31 2.78 0.66
C CYS A 163 -5.44 2.70 1.69
N GLN A 164 -5.46 3.65 2.62
CA GLN A 164 -6.50 3.77 3.64
C GLN A 164 -7.87 4.11 3.04
N ASP A 165 -7.91 4.89 1.97
CA ASP A 165 -9.11 5.51 1.43
C ASP A 165 -10.11 4.49 0.86
N TRP A 166 -11.40 4.80 1.01
CA TRP A 166 -12.46 4.11 0.30
C TRP A 166 -12.47 4.54 -1.18
N PHE A 167 -12.77 3.61 -2.07
CA PHE A 167 -12.98 3.91 -3.48
C PHE A 167 -14.33 4.62 -3.64
N GLU A 168 -14.32 5.82 -4.19
CA GLU A 168 -15.50 6.61 -4.54
C GLU A 168 -15.37 7.13 -5.98
N ASP A 169 -16.50 7.26 -6.68
CA ASP A 169 -16.54 7.90 -8.00
C ASP A 169 -16.27 9.41 -7.88
N TYR A 170 -15.37 9.93 -8.70
CA TYR A 170 -15.04 11.36 -8.76
C TYR A 170 -15.91 12.11 -9.79
N PRO A 171 -16.31 13.38 -9.55
CA PRO A 171 -15.99 14.20 -8.38
C PRO A 171 -16.80 13.80 -7.14
N LYS A 172 -16.18 13.94 -5.95
CA LYS A 172 -16.82 13.71 -4.65
C LYS A 172 -18.22 14.33 -4.65
N LYS A 173 -19.26 13.54 -4.41
CA LYS A 173 -20.55 14.12 -4.02
C LYS A 173 -20.28 14.99 -2.80
N ALA A 174 -20.56 16.28 -2.92
CA ALA A 174 -20.28 17.25 -1.88
C ALA A 174 -21.26 17.02 -0.71
N GLU A 175 -20.91 16.15 0.24
CA GLU A 175 -21.60 16.03 1.52
C GLU A 175 -20.68 15.40 2.59
N ALA A 176 -20.61 16.10 3.72
CA ALA A 176 -20.07 15.82 5.06
C ALA A 176 -19.11 14.62 5.32
N ALA A 177 -18.04 14.94 6.05
CA ALA A 177 -17.21 14.08 6.91
C ALA A 177 -17.51 12.57 6.88
N SER A 178 -16.66 11.83 6.15
CA SER A 178 -16.40 10.39 6.18
C SER A 178 -17.25 9.56 7.16
N GLN A 179 -18.45 9.17 6.73
CA GLN A 179 -19.08 7.96 7.23
C GLN A 179 -18.56 6.78 6.40
N GLU A 180 -18.22 5.67 7.06
CA GLU A 180 -17.86 4.44 6.37
C GLU A 180 -19.03 3.97 5.49
N PRO A 181 -18.80 3.63 4.20
CA PRO A 181 -19.88 3.16 3.35
C PRO A 181 -20.42 1.83 3.84
N GLU A 182 -21.74 1.66 3.84
CA GLU A 182 -22.38 0.38 4.14
C GLU A 182 -22.08 -0.66 3.04
N ILE A 183 -21.18 -1.60 3.37
CA ILE A 183 -21.19 -3.03 2.99
C ILE A 183 -20.83 -3.40 1.53
N ALA A 184 -20.53 -2.47 0.63
CA ALA A 184 -20.01 -2.83 -0.71
C ALA A 184 -18.95 -1.89 -1.30
N SER A 185 -18.21 -1.16 -0.46
CA SER A 185 -17.12 -0.29 -0.93
C SER A 185 -15.80 -1.04 -1.06
N SER A 186 -15.13 -0.87 -2.20
CA SER A 186 -13.73 -1.28 -2.36
C SER A 186 -12.80 -0.24 -1.73
N ARG A 187 -11.57 -0.63 -1.39
CA ARG A 187 -10.51 0.29 -0.94
C ARG A 187 -9.64 0.71 -2.13
N VAL A 188 -9.02 1.87 -2.02
CA VAL A 188 -8.06 2.35 -3.03
C VAL A 188 -6.78 1.53 -2.97
N TYR A 189 -6.22 1.24 -4.14
CA TYR A 189 -4.83 0.81 -4.30
C TYR A 189 -4.17 1.60 -5.44
N ARG A 190 -2.84 1.79 -5.36
CA ARG A 190 -2.08 2.65 -6.29
C ARG A 190 -0.81 1.92 -6.77
N GLY A 191 -0.06 2.55 -7.68
CA GLY A 191 1.23 2.04 -8.18
C GLY A 191 1.17 1.27 -9.50
N GLY A 192 0.11 0.49 -9.72
CA GLY A 192 0.09 -0.48 -10.83
C GLY A 192 0.72 -1.81 -10.41
N SER A 193 1.03 -2.68 -11.35
CA SER A 193 1.60 -4.00 -11.05
C SER A 193 2.43 -4.54 -12.19
N TRP A 194 3.18 -5.61 -11.91
CA TRP A 194 4.11 -6.27 -12.79
C TRP A 194 3.50 -6.76 -14.11
N TYR A 195 2.20 -7.09 -14.15
CA TYR A 195 1.51 -7.57 -15.36
C TYR A 195 0.95 -6.44 -16.23
N LEU A 196 0.96 -5.21 -15.74
CA LEU A 196 0.41 -4.07 -16.47
C LEU A 196 1.44 -3.44 -17.41
N SER A 197 0.91 -2.74 -18.41
CA SER A 197 1.70 -1.80 -19.20
C SER A 197 2.07 -0.58 -18.33
N GLY A 198 3.28 -0.06 -18.52
CA GLY A 198 3.80 1.10 -17.79
C GLY A 198 2.88 2.30 -17.75
N LYS A 199 2.15 2.58 -18.84
CA LYS A 199 1.12 3.63 -18.91
C LYS A 199 0.02 3.57 -17.82
N PHE A 200 -0.23 2.39 -17.24
CA PHE A 200 -1.22 2.17 -16.18
C PHE A 200 -0.63 2.34 -14.78
N CYS A 201 0.70 2.51 -14.67
CA CYS A 201 1.43 2.71 -13.42
C CYS A 201 1.71 4.20 -13.16
N ARG A 202 0.78 5.08 -13.53
CA ARG A 202 0.85 6.55 -13.33
C ARG A 202 0.23 6.99 -12.01
#